data_AF-W6Z7V1-F1
#
_entry.id   AF-W6Z7V1-F1
#
_cell.length_a   1.000
_cell.length_b   1.000
_cell.length_c   1.000
_cell.angle_alpha   90.00
_cell.angle_beta   90.00
_cell.angle_gamma   90.00
#
_symmetry.space_group_name_H-M   'P 1'
#
loop_
_entity.id
_entity.type
_entity.pdbx_description
1 polymer ?
#
loop_
_entity_poly.entity_id
_entity_poly.type
_entity_poly.pdbx_seq_one_letter_code
_entity_poly.pdbx_strand_id
1 'polypeptide(L)'
;MAISLFPKELRLKIWANIYFNEPPRLVALETKPHDEGHDEQHFCPRYCPSPAPMAVNLCRESRAEALYQAIKANHIVHLPAGLPGASCDDFYFRVDTDILLLQLHGPRVKHYDDSPDVGLLAHFLLATGCHPKKLRTIAITKVVLHGFRDGSLSNVLRSFPNISRMVMMLTEDIWDDDAQKELFVRAAARIVRMYKLDLMNHARASGEMFKAHPFDVDFATLRCGRLDIVPKDVWRDWSDGGDEWATLDNSEPFW
;
A
#
# COMPACT_ATOMS: atom_id res chain seq x y z
N MET A 1 -32.65 17.52 -2.74
CA MET A 1 -32.24 18.93 -2.95
C MET A 1 -31.07 18.95 -3.92
N ALA A 2 -31.09 19.81 -4.94
CA ALA A 2 -30.01 19.90 -5.91
C ALA A 2 -28.85 20.74 -5.36
N ILE A 3 -27.61 20.25 -5.47
CA ILE A 3 -26.42 20.93 -4.95
C ILE A 3 -26.21 22.31 -5.57
N SER A 4 -26.70 22.52 -6.81
CA SER A 4 -26.62 23.77 -7.56
C SER A 4 -27.37 24.95 -6.92
N LEU A 5 -28.28 24.69 -5.98
CA LEU A 5 -29.05 25.72 -5.29
C LEU A 5 -28.27 26.37 -4.14
N PHE A 6 -27.14 25.78 -3.73
CA PHE A 6 -26.32 26.34 -2.66
C PHE A 6 -25.39 27.46 -3.17
N PRO A 7 -25.10 28.47 -2.33
CA PRO A 7 -24.00 29.41 -2.55
C PRO A 7 -22.69 28.70 -2.91
N LYS A 8 -21.87 29.34 -3.74
CA LYS A 8 -20.63 28.74 -4.26
C LYS A 8 -19.72 28.25 -3.13
N GLU A 9 -19.59 29.03 -2.06
CA GLU A 9 -18.77 28.71 -0.90
C GLU A 9 -19.22 27.43 -0.21
N LEU A 10 -20.54 27.21 -0.10
CA LEU A 10 -21.09 25.98 0.46
C LEU A 10 -20.87 24.80 -0.48
N ARG A 11 -21.03 24.98 -1.80
CA ARG A 11 -20.78 23.93 -2.78
C ARG A 11 -19.32 23.46 -2.76
N LEU A 12 -18.36 24.39 -2.71
CA LEU A 12 -16.94 24.04 -2.60
C LEU A 12 -16.63 23.33 -1.28
N LYS A 13 -17.21 23.76 -0.16
CA LYS A 13 -17.09 23.03 1.12
C LYS A 13 -17.67 21.62 1.05
N ILE A 14 -18.80 21.43 0.37
CA ILE A 14 -19.38 20.10 0.16
C ILE A 14 -18.42 19.23 -0.66
N TRP A 15 -17.87 19.74 -1.76
CA TRP A 15 -16.92 18.98 -2.58
C TRP A 15 -15.63 18.64 -1.85
N ALA A 16 -15.06 19.59 -1.10
CA ALA A 16 -13.89 19.33 -0.26
C ALA A 16 -14.20 18.25 0.78
N ASN A 17 -15.36 18.33 1.44
CA ASN A 17 -15.79 17.33 2.40
C ASN A 17 -15.95 15.94 1.75
N ILE A 18 -16.56 15.86 0.57
CA ILE A 18 -16.70 14.61 -0.18
C ILE A 18 -15.32 14.02 -0.47
N TYR A 19 -14.38 14.82 -1.00
CA TYR A 19 -13.02 14.37 -1.31
C TYR A 19 -12.27 13.78 -0.11
N PHE A 20 -12.30 14.46 1.05
CA PHE A 20 -11.60 13.97 2.25
C PHE A 20 -12.32 12.80 2.93
N ASN A 21 -13.64 12.69 2.78
CA ASN A 21 -14.43 11.60 3.36
C ASN A 21 -14.62 10.41 2.40
N GLU A 22 -13.99 10.40 1.23
CA GLU A 22 -14.00 9.22 0.37
C GLU A 22 -13.37 8.02 1.11
N PRO A 23 -13.93 6.81 0.98
CA PRO A 23 -13.35 5.63 1.60
C PRO A 23 -11.92 5.38 1.10
N PRO A 24 -11.06 4.71 1.89
CA PRO A 24 -9.75 4.26 1.44
C PRO A 24 -9.83 3.56 0.08
N ARG A 25 -8.99 3.98 -0.86
CA ARG A 25 -8.89 3.33 -2.18
C ARG A 25 -7.71 2.38 -2.22
N LEU A 26 -7.86 1.27 -2.94
CA LEU A 26 -6.72 0.45 -3.34
C LEU A 26 -6.03 1.12 -4.53
N VAL A 27 -4.78 1.52 -4.35
CA VAL A 27 -3.97 2.19 -5.37
C VAL A 27 -2.83 1.27 -5.77
N ALA A 28 -2.92 0.79 -7.01
CA ALA A 28 -1.91 -0.04 -7.65
C ALA A 28 -1.02 0.81 -8.55
N LEU A 29 0.23 0.38 -8.71
CA LEU A 29 1.16 0.96 -9.67
C LEU A 29 1.68 -0.16 -10.56
N GLU A 30 1.46 0.00 -11.85
CA GLU A 30 1.92 -0.92 -12.87
C GLU A 30 3.06 -0.29 -13.67
N THR A 31 3.93 -1.14 -14.21
CA THR A 31 5.05 -0.73 -15.05
C THR A 31 4.62 -0.78 -16.52
N LYS A 32 4.93 0.26 -17.30
CA LYS A 32 4.72 0.24 -18.76
C LYS A 32 5.62 -0.84 -19.40
N PRO A 33 5.20 -1.50 -20.49
CA PRO A 33 6.06 -2.43 -21.21
C PRO A 33 7.28 -1.71 -21.82
N HIS A 34 8.36 -2.45 -22.04
CA HIS A 34 9.53 -1.97 -22.79
C HIS A 34 9.14 -1.60 -24.23
N ASP A 35 9.78 -0.56 -24.75
CA ASP A 35 9.68 -0.13 -26.16
C ASP A 35 11.08 0.09 -26.75
N GLU A 36 11.18 0.50 -28.01
CA GLU A 36 12.47 0.70 -28.70
C GLU A 36 13.40 1.70 -28.00
N GLY A 37 12.89 2.57 -27.13
CA GLY A 37 13.65 3.55 -26.36
C GLY A 37 14.02 3.11 -24.93
N HIS A 38 13.50 1.98 -24.46
CA HIS A 38 13.67 1.48 -23.10
C HIS A 38 13.98 -0.01 -23.11
N ASP A 39 15.25 -0.40 -23.18
CA ASP A 39 15.66 -1.81 -23.12
C ASP A 39 15.61 -2.37 -21.69
N GLU A 40 15.88 -3.68 -21.53
CA GLU A 40 15.83 -4.39 -20.24
C GLU A 40 16.79 -3.85 -19.17
N GLN A 41 17.70 -2.93 -19.53
CA GLN A 41 18.65 -2.33 -18.59
C GLN A 41 18.10 -1.06 -17.91
N HIS A 42 16.95 -0.56 -18.35
CA HIS A 42 16.40 0.71 -17.88
C HIS A 42 15.04 0.56 -17.19
N PHE A 43 14.78 1.42 -16.20
CA PHE A 43 13.50 1.46 -15.50
C PHE A 43 12.42 2.07 -16.39
N CYS A 44 11.39 1.27 -16.72
CA CYS A 44 10.22 1.77 -17.43
C CYS A 44 9.33 2.64 -16.53
N PRO A 45 8.74 3.72 -17.07
CA PRO A 45 7.82 4.56 -16.31
C PRO A 45 6.66 3.76 -15.71
N ARG A 46 6.31 4.08 -14.46
CA ARG A 46 5.13 3.52 -13.80
C ARG A 46 3.90 4.38 -14.07
N TYR A 47 2.75 3.74 -14.07
CA TYR A 47 1.46 4.39 -14.14
C TYR A 47 0.48 3.78 -13.15
N CYS A 48 -0.52 4.55 -12.77
CA CYS A 48 -1.57 4.13 -11.86
C CYS A 48 -2.81 3.71 -12.66
N PRO A 49 -3.13 2.41 -12.78
CA PRO A 49 -4.40 1.96 -13.37
C PRO A 49 -5.60 2.22 -12.45
N SER A 50 -5.37 2.50 -11.17
CA SER A 50 -6.46 2.73 -10.22
C SER A 50 -7.19 4.04 -10.52
N PRO A 51 -8.53 4.06 -10.46
CA PRO A 51 -9.30 5.25 -10.75
C PRO A 51 -8.98 6.37 -9.75
N ALA A 52 -8.91 7.61 -10.24
CA ALA A 52 -8.83 8.80 -9.39
C ALA A 52 -10.02 8.86 -8.40
N PRO A 53 -9.91 9.67 -7.31
CA PRO A 53 -11.00 9.87 -6.36
C PRO A 53 -12.32 10.20 -7.07
N MET A 54 -13.43 9.69 -6.56
CA MET A 54 -14.75 9.83 -7.18
C MET A 54 -15.08 11.30 -7.47
N ALA A 55 -14.74 12.20 -6.55
CA ALA A 55 -14.92 13.65 -6.67
C ALA A 55 -14.28 14.24 -7.94
N VAL A 56 -13.20 13.63 -8.45
CA VAL A 56 -12.53 14.07 -9.70
C VAL A 56 -13.38 13.76 -10.95
N ASN A 57 -14.26 12.76 -10.85
CA ASN A 57 -15.00 12.19 -11.97
C ASN A 57 -16.46 12.64 -12.08
N LEU A 58 -16.98 13.45 -11.13
CA LEU A 58 -18.40 13.84 -11.10
C LEU A 58 -18.74 14.97 -12.06
N CYS A 59 -18.13 16.14 -11.89
CA CYS A 59 -18.41 17.32 -12.70
C CYS A 59 -17.22 18.29 -12.71
N ARG A 60 -17.27 19.34 -13.54
CA ARG A 60 -16.17 20.32 -13.68
C ARG A 60 -15.83 21.02 -12.37
N GLU A 61 -16.84 21.42 -11.58
CA GLU A 61 -16.61 22.10 -10.31
C GLU A 61 -15.99 21.16 -9.27
N SER A 62 -16.57 19.97 -9.10
CA SER A 62 -16.05 18.94 -8.19
C SER A 62 -14.60 18.58 -8.54
N ARG A 63 -14.28 18.45 -9.83
CA ARG A 63 -12.92 18.18 -10.30
C ARG A 63 -11.94 19.29 -9.94
N ALA A 64 -12.32 20.55 -10.17
CA ALA A 64 -11.46 21.69 -9.86
C ALA A 64 -11.20 21.79 -8.34
N GLU A 65 -12.23 21.56 -7.53
CA GLU A 65 -12.10 21.57 -6.08
C GLU A 65 -11.27 20.37 -5.57
N ALA A 66 -11.51 19.16 -6.07
CA ALA A 66 -10.74 17.97 -5.72
C ALA A 66 -9.26 18.13 -6.06
N LEU A 67 -8.94 18.70 -7.23
CA LEU A 67 -7.56 19.01 -7.62
C LEU A 67 -6.94 20.04 -6.66
N TYR A 68 -7.65 21.12 -6.34
CA TYR A 68 -7.18 22.13 -5.40
C TYR A 68 -6.88 21.54 -4.02
N GLN A 69 -7.77 20.70 -3.48
CA GLN A 69 -7.56 20.04 -2.20
C GLN A 69 -6.42 19.01 -2.25
N ALA A 70 -6.29 18.27 -3.35
CA ALA A 70 -5.23 17.30 -3.53
C ALA A 70 -3.84 17.96 -3.58
N ILE A 71 -3.70 19.06 -4.31
CA ILE A 71 -2.44 19.85 -4.35
C ILE A 71 -2.13 20.39 -2.95
N LYS A 72 -3.13 21.01 -2.30
CA LYS A 72 -2.96 21.60 -0.96
C LYS A 72 -2.52 20.57 0.08
N ALA A 73 -3.00 19.33 -0.04
CA ALA A 73 -2.73 18.25 0.91
C ALA A 73 -1.56 17.34 0.50
N ASN A 74 -0.86 17.61 -0.61
CA ASN A 74 0.19 16.72 -1.15
C ASN A 74 -0.31 15.29 -1.40
N HIS A 75 -1.46 15.19 -2.08
CA HIS A 75 -2.08 13.93 -2.48
C HIS A 75 -1.86 13.60 -3.96
N ILE A 76 -1.03 14.36 -4.67
CA ILE A 76 -0.63 14.08 -6.04
C ILE A 76 0.82 13.62 -5.98
N VAL A 77 1.04 12.34 -6.24
CA VAL A 77 2.34 11.73 -6.15
C VAL A 77 3.03 11.82 -7.50
N HIS A 78 4.26 12.30 -7.48
CA HIS A 78 5.16 12.31 -8.63
C HIS A 78 6.26 11.30 -8.36
N LEU A 79 6.28 10.22 -9.14
CA LEU A 79 7.37 9.24 -9.07
C LEU A 79 8.55 9.76 -9.91
N PRO A 80 9.79 9.56 -9.46
CA PRO A 80 10.95 9.81 -10.31
C PRO A 80 10.82 9.00 -11.61
N ALA A 81 11.38 9.51 -12.70
CA ALA A 81 11.65 8.67 -13.85
C ALA A 81 13.11 8.24 -13.78
N GLY A 82 13.39 6.95 -13.96
CA GLY A 82 14.77 6.44 -13.98
C GLY A 82 15.61 6.99 -15.15
N LEU A 83 14.97 7.62 -16.15
CA LEU A 83 15.58 8.17 -17.35
C LEU A 83 15.32 9.68 -17.47
N PRO A 84 16.33 10.50 -17.83
CA PRO A 84 16.13 11.88 -18.22
C PRO A 84 15.21 11.96 -19.45
N GLY A 85 14.06 12.62 -19.33
CA GLY A 85 13.09 12.80 -20.43
C GLY A 85 11.93 11.81 -20.44
N ALA A 86 12.01 10.73 -19.66
CA ALA A 86 10.85 9.91 -19.34
C ALA A 86 10.05 10.58 -18.20
N SER A 87 8.73 10.41 -18.18
CA SER A 87 7.89 10.87 -17.08
C SER A 87 6.98 9.73 -16.61
N CYS A 88 6.92 9.54 -15.30
CA CYS A 88 5.87 8.72 -14.69
C CYS A 88 4.57 9.54 -14.67
N ASP A 89 3.44 8.85 -14.80
CA ASP A 89 2.15 9.52 -14.76
C ASP A 89 1.82 9.92 -13.31
N ASP A 90 1.50 11.19 -13.10
CA ASP A 90 1.03 11.68 -11.81
C ASP A 90 -0.26 10.96 -11.39
N PHE A 91 -0.38 10.66 -10.10
CA PHE A 91 -1.59 10.01 -9.60
C PHE A 91 -2.01 10.50 -8.22
N TYR A 92 -3.31 10.37 -7.96
CA TYR A 92 -3.91 10.72 -6.69
C TYR A 92 -3.69 9.60 -5.67
N PHE A 93 -3.07 9.92 -4.54
CA PHE A 93 -2.86 8.99 -3.44
C PHE A 93 -2.83 9.74 -2.10
N ARG A 94 -3.81 9.44 -1.24
CA ARG A 94 -3.86 9.94 0.13
C ARG A 94 -3.00 9.06 1.01
N VAL A 95 -1.73 9.40 1.17
CA VAL A 95 -0.70 8.52 1.77
C VAL A 95 -1.09 7.94 3.14
N ASP A 96 -1.83 8.69 3.94
CA ASP A 96 -2.26 8.28 5.28
C ASP A 96 -3.56 7.47 5.32
N THR A 97 -4.28 7.40 4.19
CA THR A 97 -5.65 6.86 4.11
C THR A 97 -5.78 5.74 3.08
N ASP A 98 -5.27 5.95 1.87
CA ASP A 98 -5.34 4.99 0.77
C ASP A 98 -4.38 3.80 1.02
N ILE A 99 -4.64 2.69 0.32
CA ILE A 99 -3.93 1.41 0.47
C ILE A 99 -3.01 1.23 -0.74
N LEU A 100 -1.70 1.18 -0.51
CA LEU A 100 -0.74 0.92 -1.58
C LEU A 100 -0.66 -0.59 -1.87
N LEU A 101 -0.98 -1.00 -3.09
CA LEU A 101 -0.87 -2.39 -3.52
C LEU A 101 0.55 -2.70 -4.01
N LEU A 102 1.22 -3.62 -3.32
CA LEU A 102 2.52 -4.19 -3.65
C LEU A 102 2.30 -5.52 -4.39
N GLN A 103 2.30 -5.45 -5.70
CA GLN A 103 2.05 -6.61 -6.55
C GLN A 103 3.36 -7.38 -6.81
N LEU A 104 3.60 -8.43 -6.02
CA LEU A 104 4.71 -9.39 -6.16
C LEU A 104 4.34 -10.62 -7.04
N HIS A 105 3.11 -10.71 -7.54
CA HIS A 105 2.71 -11.70 -8.55
C HIS A 105 1.61 -11.22 -9.51
N GLY A 106 1.66 -11.66 -10.77
CA GLY A 106 0.69 -11.33 -11.81
C GLY A 106 1.33 -11.23 -13.20
N PRO A 107 0.53 -10.98 -14.25
CA PRO A 107 1.02 -10.93 -15.63
C PRO A 107 1.99 -9.78 -15.89
N ARG A 108 1.98 -8.75 -15.03
CA ARG A 108 2.84 -7.57 -15.15
C ARG A 108 3.91 -7.46 -14.08
N VAL A 109 3.98 -8.46 -13.20
CA VAL A 109 5.03 -8.58 -12.21
C VAL A 109 6.23 -9.18 -12.89
N LYS A 110 7.42 -8.63 -12.63
CA LYS A 110 8.69 -8.98 -13.32
C LYS A 110 8.86 -8.38 -14.72
N HIS A 111 8.06 -7.39 -15.14
CA HIS A 111 8.47 -6.54 -16.28
C HIS A 111 9.64 -5.61 -15.90
N TYR A 112 9.99 -5.54 -14.61
CA TYR A 112 11.29 -5.10 -14.06
C TYR A 112 11.54 -5.86 -12.73
N ASP A 113 12.70 -5.65 -12.10
CA ASP A 113 13.04 -6.07 -10.74
C ASP A 113 12.11 -5.43 -9.68
N ASP A 114 10.95 -6.05 -9.45
CA ASP A 114 10.05 -5.75 -8.33
C ASP A 114 10.56 -6.34 -7.00
N SER A 115 11.86 -6.66 -6.88
CA SER A 115 12.45 -7.01 -5.60
C SER A 115 12.26 -5.87 -4.60
N PRO A 116 12.28 -6.17 -3.30
CA PRO A 116 12.14 -5.13 -2.30
C PRO A 116 13.18 -4.01 -2.43
N ASP A 117 14.43 -4.32 -2.79
CA ASP A 117 15.55 -3.38 -2.70
C ASP A 117 15.57 -2.31 -3.81
N VAL A 118 15.09 -2.64 -5.02
CA VAL A 118 15.04 -1.71 -6.18
C VAL A 118 13.63 -1.53 -6.77
N GLY A 119 12.65 -2.24 -6.23
CA GLY A 119 11.28 -2.25 -6.72
C GLY A 119 10.42 -1.08 -6.24
N LEU A 120 9.12 -1.31 -6.17
CA LEU A 120 8.10 -0.26 -5.98
C LEU A 120 8.34 0.60 -4.73
N LEU A 121 8.60 -0.01 -3.59
CA LEU A 121 8.75 0.70 -2.32
C LEU A 121 10.01 1.58 -2.29
N ALA A 122 11.15 1.07 -2.78
CA ALA A 122 12.38 1.84 -2.88
C ALA A 122 12.19 3.09 -3.76
N HIS A 123 11.50 2.93 -4.88
CA HIS A 123 11.17 4.04 -5.76
C HIS A 123 10.17 5.02 -5.13
N PHE A 124 9.17 4.51 -4.41
CA PHE A 124 8.17 5.31 -3.72
C PHE A 124 8.77 6.17 -2.59
N LEU A 125 9.89 5.76 -1.98
CA LEU A 125 10.63 6.59 -1.01
C LEU A 125 11.21 7.87 -1.63
N LEU A 126 11.47 7.86 -2.94
CA LEU A 126 12.01 8.98 -3.69
C LEU A 126 10.90 9.86 -4.31
N ALA A 127 9.63 9.48 -4.11
CA ALA A 127 8.51 10.21 -4.66
C ALA A 127 8.42 11.65 -4.11
N THR A 128 8.06 12.58 -4.97
CA THR A 128 7.74 13.97 -4.60
C THR A 128 6.24 14.20 -4.62
N GLY A 129 5.78 15.36 -4.11
CA GLY A 129 4.35 15.65 -3.98
C GLY A 129 3.63 14.84 -2.91
N CYS A 130 4.38 14.11 -2.05
CA CYS A 130 3.83 13.39 -0.91
C CYS A 130 4.88 13.22 0.20
N HIS A 131 4.48 12.63 1.34
CA HIS A 131 5.40 12.25 2.41
C HIS A 131 5.39 10.73 2.58
N PRO A 132 6.25 9.96 1.86
CA PRO A 132 6.20 8.50 1.84
C PRO A 132 6.23 7.86 3.23
N LYS A 133 6.97 8.46 4.19
CA LYS A 133 7.03 7.99 5.58
C LYS A 133 5.68 8.00 6.30
N LYS A 134 4.68 8.76 5.83
CA LYS A 134 3.32 8.77 6.40
C LYS A 134 2.46 7.58 5.93
N LEU A 135 2.98 6.70 5.07
CA LEU A 135 2.26 5.54 4.57
C LEU A 135 1.77 4.66 5.72
N ARG A 136 0.46 4.40 5.78
CA ARG A 136 -0.16 3.64 6.87
C ARG A 136 -0.63 2.25 6.50
N THR A 137 -1.09 2.07 5.26
CA THR A 137 -1.73 0.82 4.85
C THR A 137 -1.14 0.31 3.54
N ILE A 138 -0.78 -0.97 3.51
CA ILE A 138 -0.30 -1.66 2.31
C ILE A 138 -1.05 -2.96 2.11
N ALA A 139 -1.15 -3.40 0.85
CA ALA A 139 -1.64 -4.73 0.47
C ALA A 139 -0.53 -5.47 -0.29
N ILE A 140 -0.28 -6.75 0.01
CA ILE A 140 0.86 -7.51 -0.54
C ILE A 140 0.37 -8.80 -1.18
N THR A 141 0.75 -9.07 -2.43
CA THR A 141 0.44 -10.35 -3.11
C THR A 141 1.52 -11.42 -2.94
N LYS A 142 1.12 -12.70 -2.97
CA LYS A 142 1.97 -13.91 -3.05
C LYS A 142 3.12 -13.96 -2.04
N VAL A 143 2.70 -14.19 -0.81
CA VAL A 143 3.50 -14.18 0.42
C VAL A 143 4.13 -15.57 0.68
N VAL A 144 4.31 -16.44 -0.33
CA VAL A 144 4.53 -17.86 -0.02
C VAL A 144 5.80 -18.50 -0.57
N LEU A 145 6.44 -18.03 -1.65
CA LEU A 145 7.49 -18.87 -2.28
C LEU A 145 8.92 -18.30 -2.37
N HIS A 146 9.15 -16.99 -2.48
CA HIS A 146 10.52 -16.50 -2.73
C HIS A 146 11.00 -15.33 -1.85
N GLY A 147 10.12 -14.48 -1.32
CA GLY A 147 10.52 -13.31 -0.50
C GLY A 147 10.78 -13.57 0.99
N PHE A 148 10.61 -14.81 1.47
CA PHE A 148 10.57 -15.12 2.92
C PHE A 148 11.90 -15.57 3.50
N ARG A 149 12.81 -16.06 2.64
CA ARG A 149 14.07 -16.66 3.08
C ARG A 149 15.16 -15.62 3.38
N ASP A 150 15.12 -14.44 2.76
CA ASP A 150 16.23 -13.48 2.81
C ASP A 150 15.97 -12.22 3.66
N GLY A 151 14.73 -11.92 4.06
CA GLY A 151 14.40 -10.72 4.85
C GLY A 151 14.40 -9.41 4.04
N SER A 152 14.45 -9.49 2.71
CA SER A 152 14.44 -8.33 1.80
C SER A 152 13.23 -7.42 2.02
N LEU A 153 12.03 -7.99 2.17
CA LEU A 153 10.80 -7.21 2.34
C LEU A 153 10.79 -6.40 3.65
N SER A 154 11.18 -7.00 4.78
CA SER A 154 11.19 -6.27 6.07
C SER A 154 12.22 -5.14 6.08
N ASN A 155 13.39 -5.37 5.47
CA ASN A 155 14.44 -4.35 5.30
C ASN A 155 13.96 -3.10 4.57
N VAL A 156 13.02 -3.25 3.64
CA VAL A 156 12.50 -2.12 2.86
C VAL A 156 11.32 -1.48 3.58
N LEU A 157 10.47 -2.28 4.21
CA LEU A 157 9.36 -1.80 5.03
C LEU A 157 9.81 -0.93 6.20
N ARG A 158 10.99 -1.17 6.79
CA ARG A 158 11.54 -0.34 7.90
C ARG A 158 11.66 1.15 7.55
N SER A 159 11.78 1.48 6.26
CA SER A 159 11.82 2.87 5.76
C SER A 159 10.46 3.57 5.82
N PHE A 160 9.39 2.83 6.12
CA PHE A 160 8.01 3.26 6.26
C PHE A 160 7.53 3.00 7.70
N PRO A 161 7.92 3.83 8.68
CA PRO A 161 7.71 3.53 10.10
C PRO A 161 6.24 3.64 10.57
N ASN A 162 5.36 4.24 9.77
CA ASN A 162 3.97 4.49 10.15
C ASN A 162 2.99 3.43 9.62
N ILE A 163 3.46 2.32 9.06
CA ILE A 163 2.57 1.26 8.63
C ILE A 163 1.90 0.66 9.88
N SER A 164 0.58 0.76 9.91
CA SER A 164 -0.25 0.26 11.01
C SER A 164 -1.23 -0.81 10.53
N ARG A 165 -1.33 -1.06 9.22
CA ARG A 165 -2.19 -2.11 8.66
C ARG A 165 -1.54 -2.75 7.44
N MET A 166 -1.46 -4.08 7.45
CA MET A 166 -1.02 -4.89 6.30
C MET A 166 -2.14 -5.82 5.86
N VAL A 167 -2.44 -5.81 4.56
CA VAL A 167 -3.42 -6.70 3.95
C VAL A 167 -2.68 -7.76 3.14
N MET A 168 -2.82 -9.02 3.53
CA MET A 168 -2.20 -10.16 2.90
C MET A 168 -3.15 -10.68 1.81
N MET A 169 -2.76 -10.54 0.55
CA MET A 169 -3.62 -10.93 -0.56
C MET A 169 -3.55 -12.45 -0.78
N LEU A 170 -4.71 -13.08 -0.64
CA LEU A 170 -4.93 -14.49 -0.85
C LEU A 170 -5.03 -14.82 -2.34
N THR A 171 -4.58 -16.01 -2.70
CA THR A 171 -4.82 -16.59 -4.02
C THR A 171 -6.18 -17.28 -4.06
N GLU A 172 -6.76 -17.46 -5.24
CA GLU A 172 -8.12 -18.03 -5.38
C GLU A 172 -8.20 -19.49 -4.92
N ASP A 173 -7.09 -20.23 -5.00
CA ASP A 173 -6.94 -21.64 -4.65
C ASP A 173 -6.81 -21.92 -3.15
N ILE A 174 -6.66 -20.88 -2.32
CA ILE A 174 -6.41 -21.07 -0.88
C ILE A 174 -7.55 -21.78 -0.15
N TRP A 175 -8.77 -21.66 -0.65
CA TRP A 175 -9.96 -22.17 0.05
C TRP A 175 -9.98 -23.70 0.14
N ASP A 176 -9.32 -24.36 -0.80
CA ASP A 176 -9.33 -25.81 -0.96
C ASP A 176 -8.09 -26.50 -0.32
N ASP A 177 -7.13 -25.72 0.21
CA ASP A 177 -5.86 -26.22 0.73
C ASP A 177 -5.56 -25.67 2.13
N ASP A 178 -5.81 -26.50 3.16
CA ASP A 178 -5.57 -26.13 4.55
C ASP A 178 -4.08 -25.89 4.87
N ALA A 179 -3.17 -26.60 4.21
CA ALA A 179 -1.74 -26.39 4.38
C ALA A 179 -1.32 -25.01 3.83
N GLN A 180 -1.94 -24.56 2.74
CA GLN A 180 -1.74 -23.20 2.23
C GLN A 180 -2.32 -22.14 3.19
N LYS A 181 -3.53 -22.34 3.73
CA LYS A 181 -4.12 -21.41 4.71
C LYS A 181 -3.19 -21.17 5.89
N GLU A 182 -2.68 -22.26 6.49
CA GLU A 182 -1.74 -22.19 7.60
C GLU A 182 -0.44 -21.46 7.22
N LEU A 183 0.07 -21.74 6.01
CA LEU A 183 1.29 -21.13 5.49
C LEU A 183 1.14 -19.60 5.30
N PHE A 184 -0.02 -19.13 4.85
CA PHE A 184 -0.32 -17.69 4.74
C PHE A 184 -0.30 -17.00 6.11
N VAL A 185 -0.92 -17.60 7.13
CA VAL A 185 -0.92 -17.05 8.49
C VAL A 185 0.49 -17.00 9.07
N ARG A 186 1.26 -18.09 8.95
CA ARG A 186 2.66 -18.14 9.41
C ARG A 186 3.54 -17.13 8.70
N ALA A 187 3.35 -16.93 7.40
CA ALA A 187 4.14 -15.99 6.63
C ALA A 187 3.81 -14.53 6.99
N ALA A 188 2.53 -14.21 7.22
CA ALA A 188 2.11 -12.92 7.75
C ALA A 188 2.69 -12.65 9.14
N ALA A 189 2.63 -13.63 10.04
CA ALA A 189 3.22 -13.55 11.38
C ALA A 189 4.71 -13.23 11.34
N ARG A 190 5.45 -13.90 10.45
CA ARG A 190 6.87 -13.63 10.25
C ARG A 190 7.13 -12.20 9.76
N ILE A 191 6.39 -11.71 8.77
CA ILE A 191 6.58 -10.33 8.24
C ILE A 191 6.36 -9.31 9.35
N VAL A 192 5.24 -9.41 10.06
CA VAL A 192 4.90 -8.46 11.12
C VAL A 192 5.93 -8.48 12.23
N ARG A 193 6.37 -9.67 12.65
CA ARG A 193 7.44 -9.82 13.64
C ARG A 193 8.74 -9.15 13.19
N MET A 194 9.19 -9.42 11.97
CA MET A 194 10.43 -8.83 11.44
C MET A 194 10.32 -7.31 11.32
N TYR A 195 9.21 -6.81 10.79
CA TYR A 195 8.97 -5.37 10.68
C TYR A 195 8.99 -4.69 12.06
N LYS A 196 8.30 -5.24 13.06
CA LYS A 196 8.31 -4.72 14.44
C LYS A 196 9.73 -4.71 15.02
N LEU A 197 10.51 -5.78 14.84
CA LEU A 197 11.91 -5.84 15.28
C LEU A 197 12.79 -4.79 14.60
N ASP A 198 12.62 -4.58 13.29
CA ASP A 198 13.38 -3.58 12.55
C ASP A 198 13.08 -2.16 13.06
N LEU A 199 11.81 -1.85 13.35
CA LEU A 199 11.44 -0.56 13.96
C LEU A 199 12.02 -0.38 15.36
N MET A 200 12.00 -1.43 16.19
CA MET A 200 12.60 -1.42 17.52
C MET A 200 14.12 -1.16 17.46
N ASN A 201 14.81 -1.87 16.57
CA ASN A 201 16.24 -1.70 16.35
C ASN A 201 16.57 -0.29 15.83
N HIS A 202 15.75 0.26 14.94
CA HIS A 202 15.91 1.61 14.42
C HIS A 202 15.75 2.66 15.53
N ALA A 203 14.68 2.59 16.32
CA ALA A 203 14.47 3.48 17.46
C ALA A 203 15.65 3.43 18.45
N ARG A 204 16.11 2.22 18.78
CA ARG A 204 17.27 2.00 19.66
C ARG A 204 18.55 2.62 19.11
N ALA A 205 18.82 2.45 17.81
CA ALA A 205 19.98 3.02 17.14
C ALA A 205 19.94 4.56 17.11
N SER A 206 18.74 5.14 17.03
CA SER A 206 18.52 6.59 17.09
C SER A 206 18.46 7.16 18.52
N GLY A 207 18.59 6.31 19.55
CA GLY A 207 18.47 6.73 20.95
C GLY A 207 17.02 7.06 21.38
N GLU A 208 16.04 6.69 20.58
CA GLU A 208 14.61 6.89 20.85
C GLU A 208 14.01 5.65 21.54
N MET A 209 13.03 5.88 22.41
CA MET A 209 12.24 4.79 22.98
C MET A 209 11.23 4.33 21.92
N PHE A 210 11.33 3.06 21.51
CA PHE A 210 10.33 2.45 20.64
C PHE A 210 8.96 2.49 21.34
N LYS A 211 7.99 3.13 20.70
CA LYS A 211 6.59 3.08 21.11
C LYS A 211 5.89 2.06 20.23
N ALA A 212 5.42 0.98 20.83
CA ALA A 212 4.50 0.07 20.16
C ALA A 212 3.25 0.86 19.73
N HIS A 213 2.85 0.68 18.48
CA HIS A 213 1.59 1.20 17.96
C HIS A 213 0.69 0.04 17.54
N PRO A 214 -0.65 0.24 17.57
CA PRO A 214 -1.58 -0.76 17.09
C PRO A 214 -1.24 -1.14 15.65
N PHE A 215 -1.06 -2.44 15.44
CA PHE A 215 -0.74 -3.00 14.14
C PHE A 215 -1.81 -4.03 13.78
N ASP A 216 -2.42 -3.86 12.61
CA ASP A 216 -3.49 -4.70 12.14
C ASP A 216 -3.06 -5.54 10.94
N VAL A 217 -3.55 -6.77 10.88
CA VAL A 217 -3.38 -7.67 9.74
C VAL A 217 -4.72 -8.20 9.30
N ASP A 218 -4.96 -8.10 8.01
CA ASP A 218 -6.12 -8.69 7.35
C ASP A 218 -5.67 -9.60 6.22
N PHE A 219 -6.53 -10.55 5.87
CA PHE A 219 -6.41 -11.31 4.63
C PHE A 219 -7.51 -10.88 3.67
N ALA A 220 -7.21 -10.80 2.38
CA ALA A 220 -8.20 -10.36 1.39
C ALA A 220 -8.04 -11.07 0.06
N THR A 221 -9.14 -11.20 -0.67
CA THR A 221 -9.10 -11.49 -2.11
C THR A 221 -9.35 -10.21 -2.90
N LEU A 222 -8.78 -10.10 -4.10
CA LEU A 222 -9.08 -8.97 -4.99
C LEU A 222 -10.25 -9.35 -5.89
N ARG A 223 -11.42 -8.73 -5.70
CA ARG A 223 -12.61 -8.96 -6.52
C ARG A 223 -13.04 -7.67 -7.19
N CYS A 224 -13.05 -7.66 -8.52
CA CYS A 224 -13.45 -6.49 -9.32
C CYS A 224 -12.76 -5.17 -8.90
N GLY A 225 -11.46 -5.23 -8.57
CA GLY A 225 -10.68 -4.06 -8.14
C GLY A 225 -10.95 -3.59 -6.70
N ARG A 226 -11.68 -4.38 -5.90
CA ARG A 226 -11.93 -4.12 -4.48
C ARG A 226 -11.34 -5.23 -3.61
N LEU A 227 -10.89 -4.86 -2.42
CA LEU A 227 -10.48 -5.82 -1.40
C LEU A 227 -11.72 -6.42 -0.74
N ASP A 228 -11.89 -7.73 -0.88
CA ASP A 228 -12.86 -8.52 -0.15
C ASP A 228 -12.15 -9.14 1.06
N ILE A 229 -12.32 -8.50 2.22
CA ILE A 229 -11.59 -8.84 3.46
C ILE A 229 -12.21 -10.09 4.07
N VAL A 230 -11.37 -11.09 4.34
CA VAL A 230 -11.76 -12.31 5.06
C VAL A 230 -11.96 -11.95 6.53
N PRO A 231 -13.13 -12.27 7.12
CA PRO A 231 -13.39 -12.02 8.53
C PRO A 231 -12.33 -12.66 9.45
N LYS A 232 -11.96 -11.97 10.53
CA LYS A 232 -10.88 -12.42 11.44
C LYS A 232 -11.17 -13.74 12.11
N ASP A 233 -12.42 -13.97 12.49
CA ASP A 233 -12.91 -15.23 13.03
C ASP A 233 -12.70 -16.41 12.08
N VAL A 234 -12.70 -16.18 10.76
CA VAL A 234 -12.49 -17.25 9.78
C VAL A 234 -11.03 -17.64 9.68
N TRP A 235 -10.12 -16.68 9.57
CA TRP A 235 -8.71 -16.99 9.34
C TRP A 235 -7.91 -17.23 10.62
N ARG A 236 -8.42 -16.82 11.79
CA ARG A 236 -7.81 -17.11 13.10
C ARG A 236 -7.65 -18.63 13.30
N ASP A 237 -8.59 -19.41 12.81
CA ASP A 237 -8.60 -20.87 12.94
C ASP A 237 -7.71 -21.58 11.89
N TRP A 238 -7.09 -20.83 10.96
CA TRP A 238 -6.19 -21.41 9.95
C TRP A 238 -4.82 -21.78 10.52
N SER A 239 -4.49 -21.36 11.75
CA SER A 239 -3.26 -21.78 12.43
C SER A 239 -3.45 -21.80 13.94
N ASP A 240 -2.73 -22.69 14.63
CA ASP A 240 -2.78 -22.86 16.09
C ASP A 240 -2.43 -21.57 16.89
N GLY A 241 -1.76 -20.61 16.25
CA GLY A 241 -1.31 -19.36 16.88
C GLY A 241 -2.32 -18.20 16.83
N GLY A 242 -3.50 -18.39 16.23
CA GLY A 242 -4.54 -17.36 16.15
C GLY A 242 -4.08 -16.03 15.52
N ASP A 243 -4.51 -14.90 16.10
CA ASP A 243 -4.14 -13.53 15.70
C ASP A 243 -3.33 -12.77 16.75
N GLU A 244 -2.99 -13.41 17.88
CA GLU A 244 -2.30 -12.74 18.99
C GLU A 244 -0.98 -12.10 18.54
N TRP A 245 -0.24 -12.75 17.63
CA TRP A 245 1.02 -12.25 17.09
C TRP A 245 0.91 -10.90 16.36
N ALA A 246 -0.29 -10.56 15.87
CA ALA A 246 -0.54 -9.27 15.23
C ALA A 246 -0.66 -8.16 16.29
N THR A 247 -1.36 -8.45 17.40
CA THR A 247 -1.71 -7.48 18.44
C THR A 247 -0.80 -7.47 19.66
N LEU A 248 0.06 -8.48 19.83
CA LEU A 248 0.97 -8.59 20.97
C LEU A 248 1.87 -7.35 21.05
N ASP A 249 1.83 -6.72 22.23
CA ASP A 249 2.81 -5.72 22.65
C ASP A 249 4.19 -6.40 22.66
N ASN A 250 5.16 -5.77 22.00
CA ASN A 250 6.52 -6.29 21.83
C ASN A 250 7.33 -6.40 23.14
N SER A 251 6.68 -6.42 24.31
CA SER A 251 7.32 -6.57 25.62
C SER A 251 7.82 -7.99 25.88
N GLU A 252 7.36 -8.98 25.11
CA GLU A 252 7.84 -10.36 25.27
C GLU A 252 8.72 -10.81 24.10
N PRO A 253 9.99 -11.15 24.35
CA PRO A 253 10.79 -11.86 23.37
C PRO A 253 10.22 -13.28 23.21
N PHE A 254 9.68 -13.57 22.03
CA PHE A 254 9.34 -14.93 21.62
C PHE A 254 10.63 -15.73 21.40
N TRP A 255 11.03 -16.54 22.39
CA TRP A 255 12.08 -17.55 22.25
C TRP A 255 11.50 -18.83 21.65
#